data_AF-A0A536Q250-F1
#
_entry.id   AF-A0A536Q250-F1
#
_cell.length_a   1.000
_cell.length_b   1.000
_cell.length_c   1.000
_cell.angle_alpha   90.00
_cell.angle_beta   90.00
_cell.angle_gamma   90.00
#
_symmetry.space_group_name_H-M   'P 1'
#
loop_
_entity.id
_entity.type
_entity.pdbx_description
1 polymer ?
#
loop_
_entity_poly.entity_id
_entity_poly.type
_entity_poly.pdbx_seq_one_letter_code
_entity_poly.pdbx_strand_id
1 'polypeptide(L)'
;MARPAIWLISGAPGAGKSTVSDALCRRFRLAVHIPVDDIRDWVRSGFASPVEWTNETGRQFALARRGAARIATDYADAGFDVMVDDV
;
A
#
# COMPACT_ATOMS: atom_id res chain seq x y z
N MET A 1 10.30 22.03 10.15
CA MET A 1 10.54 20.67 9.59
C MET A 1 9.60 20.50 8.41
N ALA A 2 10.03 19.84 7.33
CA ALA A 2 9.14 19.57 6.20
C ALA A 2 7.97 18.67 6.66
N ARG A 3 6.77 18.87 6.09
CA ARG A 3 5.63 17.98 6.36
C ARG A 3 5.96 16.59 5.78
N PRO A 4 5.63 15.49 6.49
CA PRO A 4 5.77 14.15 5.94
C PRO A 4 4.98 14.01 4.64
N ALA A 5 5.52 13.24 3.70
CA ALA A 5 4.89 13.01 2.40
C ALA A 5 4.30 11.60 2.31
N ILE A 6 3.21 11.47 1.55
CA ILE A 6 2.66 10.19 1.14
C ILE A 6 3.03 9.97 -0.33
N TRP A 7 3.79 8.92 -0.59
CA TRP A 7 4.27 8.51 -1.90
C TRP A 7 3.44 7.33 -2.40
N LEU A 8 2.81 7.47 -3.56
CA LEU A 8 2.15 6.37 -4.26
C LEU A 8 3.10 5.81 -5.33
N ILE A 9 3.48 4.55 -5.19
CA ILE A 9 4.38 3.83 -6.10
C ILE A 9 3.54 2.79 -6.84
N SER A 10 3.21 3.06 -8.10
CA SER A 10 2.41 2.18 -8.96
C SER A 10 3.21 1.69 -10.17
N GLY A 11 2.76 0.59 -10.75
CA GLY A 11 3.42 -0.10 -11.85
C GLY A 11 3.02 -1.57 -11.93
N ALA A 12 3.34 -2.23 -13.05
CA ALA A 12 3.01 -3.62 -13.27
C ALA A 12 3.60 -4.56 -12.18
N PRO A 13 3.04 -5.78 -11.99
CA PRO A 13 3.66 -6.81 -11.18
C PRO A 13 5.10 -7.08 -11.64
N GLY A 14 6.04 -7.19 -10.71
CA GLY A 14 7.47 -7.39 -11.03
C GLY A 14 8.25 -6.12 -11.42
N ALA A 15 7.62 -4.94 -11.49
CA ALA A 15 8.32 -3.68 -11.82
C ALA A 15 9.27 -3.15 -10.73
N GLY A 16 9.43 -3.86 -9.62
CA GLY A 16 10.33 -3.48 -8.52
C GLY A 16 9.75 -2.48 -7.51
N LYS A 17 8.43 -2.26 -7.51
CA LYS A 17 7.75 -1.31 -6.59
C LYS A 17 8.16 -1.50 -5.13
N SER A 18 8.00 -2.71 -4.60
CA SER A 18 8.29 -3.00 -3.19
C SER A 18 9.77 -2.84 -2.84
N THR A 19 10.68 -3.14 -3.78
CA THR A 19 12.12 -2.88 -3.62
C THR A 19 12.40 -1.38 -3.54
N VAL A 20 11.78 -0.57 -4.40
CA VAL A 20 11.93 0.89 -4.39
C VAL A 20 11.29 1.50 -3.15
N SER A 21 10.10 1.05 -2.74
CA SER A 21 9.42 1.48 -1.52
C SER A 21 10.28 1.27 -0.27
N ASP A 22 10.81 0.06 -0.08
CA ASP A 22 11.70 -0.26 1.06
C ASP A 22 12.99 0.56 1.02
N ALA A 23 13.63 0.67 -0.15
CA ALA A 23 14.83 1.48 -0.31
C ALA A 23 14.58 2.96 0.00
N LEU A 24 13.39 3.48 -0.36
CA LEU A 24 12.98 4.85 -0.07
C LEU A 24 12.71 5.05 1.43
N CYS A 25 12.04 4.10 2.10
CA CYS A 25 11.79 4.16 3.54
C CYS A 25 13.07 4.34 4.35
N ARG A 26 14.14 3.62 3.98
CA ARG A 26 15.44 3.68 4.65
C ARG A 26 16.16 5.02 4.54
N ARG A 27 15.67 5.94 3.70
CA ARG A 27 16.24 7.30 3.54
C ARG A 27 15.64 8.31 4.52
N PHE A 28 14.57 7.95 5.21
CA PHE A 28 13.89 8.82 6.16
C PHE A 28 14.12 8.35 7.60
N ARG A 29 14.01 9.27 8.56
CA ARG A 29 14.16 8.96 9.98
C ARG A 29 12.98 8.13 10.51
N LEU A 30 11.77 8.45 10.06
CA LEU A 30 10.52 7.76 10.38
C LEU A 30 9.80 7.52 9.05
N ALA A 31 9.64 6.26 8.66
CA ALA A 31 8.90 5.91 7.47
C ALA A 31 8.19 4.56 7.60
N VAL A 32 7.12 4.39 6.84
CA VAL A 32 6.37 3.15 6.75
C VAL A 32 6.15 2.77 5.29
N HIS A 33 6.28 1.48 4.99
CA HIS A 33 5.91 0.88 3.72
C HIS A 33 4.58 0.16 3.90
N ILE A 34 3.60 0.49 3.04
CA ILE A 34 2.24 -0.07 3.07
C ILE A 34 1.96 -0.74 1.73
N PRO A 35 2.10 -2.08 1.64
CA PRO A 35 1.71 -2.83 0.46
C PRO A 35 0.19 -3.03 0.43
N VAL A 36 -0.48 -2.57 -0.64
CA VAL A 36 -1.94 -2.76 -0.77
C VAL A 36 -2.31 -4.24 -0.91
N ASP A 37 -1.46 -5.03 -1.57
CA ASP A 37 -1.67 -6.48 -1.74
C ASP A 37 -1.66 -7.21 -0.39
N ASP A 38 -0.77 -6.85 0.54
CA ASP A 38 -0.72 -7.44 1.88
C ASP A 38 -2.01 -7.18 2.67
N ILE A 39 -2.57 -5.97 2.55
CA ILE A 39 -3.84 -5.61 3.18
C ILE A 39 -4.99 -6.42 2.57
N ARG A 40 -4.97 -6.64 1.25
CA ARG A 40 -5.98 -7.47 0.56
C ARG A 40 -5.90 -8.92 1.05
N ASP A 41 -4.69 -9.43 1.28
CA ASP A 41 -4.46 -10.80 1.77
C ASP A 41 -4.90 -11.02 3.23
N TRP A 42 -5.31 -9.96 3.95
CA TRP A 42 -5.98 -10.10 5.25
C TRP A 42 -7.39 -10.70 5.14
N VAL A 43 -8.02 -10.67 3.96
CA VAL A 43 -9.27 -11.39 3.71
C VAL A 43 -8.98 -12.90 3.73
N ARG A 44 -9.36 -13.59 4.80
CA ARG A 44 -9.14 -15.05 4.93
C ARG A 44 -10.32 -15.90 4.49
N SER A 45 -11.54 -15.47 4.80
CA SER A 45 -12.77 -16.12 4.35
C SER A 45 -13.36 -15.33 3.19
N GLY A 46 -13.67 -16.01 2.09
CA GLY A 46 -14.19 -15.38 0.87
C GLY A 46 -13.14 -14.64 0.03
N PHE A 47 -11.84 -14.93 0.22
CA PHE A 47 -10.77 -14.35 -0.60
C PHE A 47 -11.01 -14.61 -2.09
N ALA A 48 -10.94 -13.54 -2.90
CA ALA A 48 -11.04 -13.62 -4.35
C ALA A 48 -9.66 -13.42 -4.98
N SER A 49 -9.18 -14.46 -5.67
CA SER A 49 -7.89 -14.44 -6.36
C SER A 49 -7.89 -13.49 -7.55
N PRO A 50 -6.85 -12.64 -7.73
CA PRO A 50 -6.76 -11.73 -8.88
C PRO A 50 -6.35 -12.42 -10.19
N VAL A 51 -6.11 -13.74 -10.18
CA VAL A 51 -5.83 -14.52 -11.41
C VAL A 51 -7.00 -14.45 -12.39
N GLU A 52 -8.22 -14.46 -11.88
CA GLU A 52 -9.44 -14.20 -12.65
C GLU A 52 -10.15 -12.98 -12.06
N TRP A 53 -10.33 -11.93 -12.85
CA TRP A 53 -10.93 -10.71 -12.35
C TRP A 53 -12.45 -10.83 -12.21
N THR A 54 -12.93 -10.88 -10.98
CA THR A 54 -14.36 -10.94 -10.64
C THR A 54 -14.84 -9.66 -9.93
N ASN A 55 -16.15 -9.50 -9.78
CA ASN A 55 -16.73 -8.40 -8.99
C ASN A 55 -16.23 -8.38 -7.54
N GLU A 56 -16.06 -9.56 -6.93
CA GLU A 56 -15.55 -9.65 -5.56
C GLU A 56 -14.05 -9.32 -5.49
N THR A 57 -13.27 -9.66 -6.52
CA THR A 57 -11.87 -9.21 -6.66
C THR A 57 -11.79 -7.68 -6.64
N GLY A 58 -12.59 -7.01 -7.49
CA GLY A 58 -12.65 -5.55 -7.53
C GLY A 58 -13.09 -4.94 -6.19
N ARG A 59 -14.06 -5.56 -5.51
CA ARG A 59 -14.51 -5.12 -4.19
C ARG A 59 -13.40 -5.22 -3.14
N GLN A 60 -12.64 -6.32 -3.13
CA GLN A 60 -11.54 -6.54 -2.19
C GLN A 60 -10.38 -5.57 -2.42
N PHE A 61 -9.99 -5.29 -3.67
CA PHE A 61 -9.03 -4.23 -3.97
C PHE A 61 -9.52 -2.85 -3.53
N ALA A 62 -10.78 -2.50 -3.81
CA ALA A 62 -11.34 -1.22 -3.39
C ALA A 62 -11.36 -1.07 -1.86
N LEU A 63 -11.62 -2.16 -1.12
CA LEU A 63 -11.53 -2.20 0.34
C LEU A 63 -10.08 -2.02 0.82
N ALA A 64 -9.14 -2.78 0.25
CA ALA A 64 -7.73 -2.71 0.60
C ALA A 64 -7.14 -1.32 0.36
N ARG A 65 -7.41 -0.70 -0.79
CA ARG A 65 -7.00 0.67 -1.13
C ARG A 65 -7.53 1.72 -0.15
N ARG A 66 -8.81 1.63 0.23
CA ARG A 66 -9.38 2.53 1.25
C ARG A 66 -8.75 2.30 2.62
N GLY A 67 -8.47 1.06 2.99
CA GLY A 67 -7.76 0.73 4.22
C GLY A 67 -6.35 1.30 4.23
N ALA A 68 -5.59 1.08 3.15
CA ALA A 68 -4.25 1.61 2.96
C ALA A 68 -4.23 3.15 3.06
N ALA A 69 -5.19 3.84 2.45
CA ALA A 69 -5.30 5.30 2.53
C ALA A 69 -5.55 5.82 3.96
N ARG A 70 -6.33 5.08 4.76
CA ARG A 70 -6.56 5.41 6.18
C ARG A 70 -5.30 5.20 7.01
N ILE A 71 -4.67 4.03 6.87
CA ILE A 71 -3.40 3.71 7.54
C ILE A 71 -2.32 4.75 7.16
N ALA A 72 -2.22 5.10 5.88
CA ALA A 72 -1.30 6.11 5.39
C ALA A 72 -1.54 7.48 6.04
N THR A 73 -2.79 7.91 6.15
CA THR A 73 -3.15 9.15 6.85
C THR A 73 -2.73 9.10 8.31
N ASP A 74 -3.05 8.02 9.02
CA ASP A 74 -2.72 7.86 10.44
C ASP A 74 -1.20 7.96 10.69
N TYR A 75 -0.39 7.32 9.85
CA TYR A 75 1.08 7.38 9.95
C TYR A 75 1.64 8.76 9.57
N ALA A 76 1.09 9.39 8.52
CA ALA A 76 1.51 10.73 8.12
C ALA A 76 1.20 11.77 9.21
N ASP A 77 0.03 11.69 9.85
CA ASP A 77 -0.35 12.54 10.99
C ASP A 77 0.55 12.29 12.20
N ALA A 78 1.05 11.06 12.37
CA ALA A 78 2.05 10.70 13.38
C ALA A 78 3.50 11.08 13.01
N GLY A 79 3.75 11.69 11.84
CA GLY A 79 5.06 12.21 11.45
C GLY A 79 5.93 11.27 10.61
N PHE A 80 5.37 10.21 10.02
CA PHE A 80 6.09 9.27 9.16
C PHE A 80 5.98 9.65 7.68
N ASP A 81 7.07 9.51 6.92
CA ASP A 81 6.99 9.45 5.46
C ASP A 81 6.40 8.10 5.04
N VAL A 82 5.39 8.12 4.18
CA VAL A 82 4.58 6.94 3.87
C VAL A 82 4.80 6.52 2.43
N MET A 83 5.21 5.28 2.21
CA MET A 83 5.32 4.67 0.89
C MET A 83 4.20 3.66 0.73
N VAL A 84 3.22 3.96 -0.12
CA VAL A 84 2.14 3.04 -0.50
C VAL A 84 2.50 2.45 -1.87
N ASP A 85 2.51 1.13 -1.99
CA ASP A 85 2.60 0.49 -3.32
C ASP A 85 1.34 -0.31 -3.69
N ASP A 86 0.99 -0.22 -4.97
CA ASP A 86 -0.20 -0.82 -5.57
C ASP A 86 0.03 -1.04 -7.08
N VAL A 87 -0.84 -1.80 -7.72
CA VAL A 87 -0.84 -2.06 -9.17
C VAL A 87 -1.63 -0.97 -9.90
#